data_AF-A0A091S9R0-F1
#
_entry.id   AF-A0A091S9R0-F1
#
_cell.length_a   1.000
_cell.length_b   1.000
_cell.length_c   1.000
_cell.angle_alpha   90.00
_cell.angle_beta   90.00
_cell.angle_gamma   90.00
#
_symmetry.space_group_name_H-M   'P 1'
#
loop_
_entity.id
_entity.type
_entity.pdbx_description
1 polymer ?
#
loop_
_entity_poly.entity_id
_entity_poly.type
_entity_poly.pdbx_seq_one_letter_code
_entity_poly.pdbx_strand_id
1 'polypeptide(L)'
;FTITDDSKDDHQYEEVPPEDEFGLQEDDEDLAKALQTIQEQAEDAQILALQSVLTSEKSVSEIPEAMDDFFCNFLVRLGMSRTLNCFQTEWYELVQRGMLTAKDIELVPTVYTRNQQLEAENTCLKKDLENYKNA
;
A
#
# COMPACT_ATOMS: atom_id res chain seq x y z
N PHE A 1 -18.49 -47.11 70.26
CA PHE A 1 -18.01 -46.35 69.09
C PHE A 1 -17.41 -45.06 69.60
N THR A 2 -16.12 -44.88 69.31
CA THR A 2 -15.33 -43.68 69.61
C THR A 2 -15.51 -42.71 68.46
N ILE A 3 -15.93 -41.48 68.73
CA ILE A 3 -15.60 -40.32 67.90
C ILE A 3 -15.19 -39.22 68.87
N THR A 4 -13.88 -39.08 69.04
CA THR A 4 -13.24 -37.84 69.46
C THR A 4 -13.36 -36.85 68.32
N ASP A 5 -13.89 -35.66 68.57
CA ASP A 5 -13.46 -34.48 67.83
C ASP A 5 -13.55 -33.26 68.75
N ASP A 6 -12.37 -32.76 69.08
CA ASP A 6 -12.10 -31.57 69.86
C ASP A 6 -11.85 -30.45 68.86
N SER A 7 -12.76 -29.50 68.75
CA SER A 7 -12.45 -28.21 68.13
C SER A 7 -13.27 -27.13 68.81
N LYS A 8 -12.67 -26.54 69.86
CA LYS A 8 -13.05 -25.23 70.37
C LYS A 8 -12.87 -24.21 69.26
N ASP A 9 -13.98 -23.86 68.64
CA ASP A 9 -14.05 -22.77 67.68
C ASP A 9 -14.11 -21.43 68.42
N ASP A 10 -12.97 -20.96 68.92
CA ASP A 10 -12.82 -19.66 69.59
C ASP A 10 -12.49 -18.56 68.56
N HIS A 11 -13.21 -18.57 67.45
CA HIS A 11 -13.06 -17.55 66.41
C HIS A 11 -13.73 -16.25 66.88
N GLN A 12 -12.91 -15.31 67.35
CA GLN A 12 -13.31 -13.91 67.43
C GLN A 12 -13.45 -13.39 65.99
N TYR A 13 -14.69 -13.12 65.60
CA TYR A 13 -15.00 -12.46 64.34
C TYR A 13 -14.50 -11.02 64.41
N GLU A 14 -13.57 -10.67 63.53
CA GLU A 14 -13.18 -9.29 63.28
C GLU A 14 -14.30 -8.65 62.44
N GLU A 15 -14.95 -7.60 62.97
CA GLU A 15 -15.91 -6.80 62.20
C GLU A 15 -15.16 -6.13 61.06
N VAL A 16 -15.37 -6.62 59.83
CA VAL A 16 -14.88 -5.97 58.62
C VAL A 16 -15.67 -4.66 58.48
N PRO A 17 -15.02 -3.49 58.31
CA PRO A 17 -15.71 -2.27 57.93
C PRO A 17 -16.60 -2.56 56.72
N PRO A 18 -17.78 -1.93 56.57
CA PRO A 18 -18.50 -2.03 55.31
C PRO A 18 -17.50 -1.62 54.23
N GLU A 19 -17.18 -2.55 53.32
CA GLU A 19 -16.49 -2.15 52.10
C GLU A 19 -17.35 -1.04 51.54
N ASP A 20 -16.78 0.17 51.46
CA ASP A 20 -17.39 1.27 50.72
C ASP A 20 -17.96 0.64 49.47
N GLU A 21 -19.27 0.78 49.30
CA GLU A 21 -20.02 0.30 48.16
C GLU A 21 -19.23 0.74 46.93
N PHE A 22 -18.35 -0.14 46.45
CA PHE A 22 -17.66 0.02 45.19
C PHE A 22 -18.82 -0.13 44.24
N GLY A 23 -19.49 1.00 43.98
CA GLY A 23 -20.31 1.17 42.83
C GLY A 23 -19.41 0.72 41.71
N LEU A 24 -19.62 -0.51 41.25
CA LEU A 24 -19.21 -0.90 39.94
C LEU A 24 -19.80 0.22 39.11
N GLN A 25 -18.93 1.06 38.57
CA GLN A 25 -19.35 2.00 37.57
C GLN A 25 -19.93 1.09 36.51
N GLU A 26 -21.26 0.99 36.49
CA GLU A 26 -22.04 0.48 35.38
C GLU A 26 -21.67 1.45 34.26
N ASP A 27 -20.52 1.19 33.65
CA ASP A 27 -20.09 1.88 32.46
C ASP A 27 -21.09 1.37 31.42
N ASP A 28 -22.02 2.25 31.10
CA ASP A 28 -23.15 1.99 30.23
C ASP A 28 -22.65 1.44 28.89
N GLU A 29 -22.53 0.12 28.78
CA GLU A 29 -22.57 -0.59 27.51
C GLU A 29 -24.02 -0.54 27.00
N ASP A 30 -24.45 0.67 26.64
CA ASP A 30 -25.74 0.96 26.05
C ASP A 30 -25.85 0.22 24.70
N LEU A 31 -26.99 -0.43 24.46
CA LEU A 31 -27.29 -1.13 23.20
C LEU A 31 -27.07 -0.22 21.98
N ALA A 32 -27.30 1.09 22.15
CA ALA A 32 -27.02 2.09 21.13
C ALA A 32 -25.53 2.13 20.71
N LYS A 33 -24.60 2.00 21.66
CA LYS A 33 -23.15 2.00 21.42
C LYS A 33 -22.69 0.75 20.68
N ALA A 34 -23.32 -0.40 20.96
CA ALA A 34 -23.09 -1.64 20.23
C ALA A 34 -23.60 -1.55 18.78
N LEU A 35 -24.78 -0.95 18.57
CA LEU A 35 -25.29 -0.73 17.21
C LEU A 35 -24.43 0.27 16.42
N GLN A 36 -23.94 1.32 17.07
CA GLN A 36 -23.07 2.31 16.45
C GLN A 36 -21.73 1.68 15.99
N THR A 37 -21.09 0.87 16.83
CA THR A 37 -19.83 0.21 16.48
C THR A 37 -19.98 -0.80 15.33
N ILE A 38 -21.11 -1.51 15.25
CA ILE A 38 -21.44 -2.38 14.11
C ILE A 38 -21.60 -1.56 12.82
N GLN A 39 -22.24 -0.40 12.90
CA GLN A 39 -22.42 0.47 11.75
C GLN A 39 -21.09 1.07 11.28
N GLU A 40 -20.25 1.56 12.19
CA GLU A 40 -18.91 2.07 11.88
C GLU A 40 -18.03 0.99 11.20
N GLN A 41 -18.05 -0.25 11.71
CA GLN A 41 -17.36 -1.37 11.05
C GLN A 41 -17.89 -1.69 9.65
N ALA A 42 -19.20 -1.57 9.44
CA ALA A 42 -19.80 -1.80 8.12
C ALA A 42 -19.45 -0.69 7.12
N GLU A 43 -19.29 0.54 7.60
CA GLU A 43 -18.82 1.68 6.80
C GLU A 43 -17.33 1.53 6.45
N ASP A 44 -16.50 1.17 7.42
CA ASP A 44 -15.07 0.90 7.20
C ASP A 44 -14.83 -0.25 6.21
N ALA A 45 -15.60 -1.34 6.34
CA ALA A 45 -15.53 -2.46 5.41
C ALA A 45 -15.94 -2.05 3.98
N GLN A 46 -16.93 -1.16 3.83
CA GLN A 46 -17.31 -0.61 2.54
C GLN A 46 -16.23 0.30 1.95
N ILE A 47 -15.60 1.14 2.78
CA ILE A 47 -14.48 2.00 2.35
C ILE A 47 -13.31 1.14 1.89
N LEU A 48 -12.95 0.10 2.64
CA LEU A 48 -11.89 -0.85 2.26
C LEU A 48 -12.22 -1.61 0.98
N ALA A 49 -13.48 -2.02 0.78
CA ALA A 49 -13.92 -2.65 -0.46
C ALA A 49 -13.84 -1.71 -1.67
N LEU A 50 -14.23 -0.44 -1.50
CA LEU A 50 -14.11 0.59 -2.55
C LEU A 50 -12.65 0.90 -2.87
N GLN A 51 -11.79 1.04 -1.85
CA GLN A 51 -10.35 1.20 -2.06
C GLN A 51 -9.76 -0.02 -2.75
N SER A 52 -10.11 -1.24 -2.35
CA SER A 52 -9.67 -2.48 -2.99
C SER A 52 -10.08 -2.58 -4.46
N VAL A 53 -11.23 -2.00 -4.85
CA VAL A 53 -11.63 -1.91 -6.27
C VAL A 53 -10.82 -0.84 -7.03
N LEU A 54 -10.44 0.26 -6.37
CA LEU A 54 -9.62 1.33 -6.95
C LEU A 54 -8.12 0.95 -7.04
N THR A 55 -7.62 0.18 -6.07
CA THR A 55 -6.26 -0.37 -6.00
C THR A 55 -6.21 -1.80 -6.49
N SER A 56 -7.32 -2.37 -6.96
CA SER A 56 -7.29 -3.57 -7.79
C SER A 56 -6.47 -3.12 -8.97
N GLU A 57 -5.20 -3.51 -8.94
CA GLU A 57 -4.23 -3.34 -9.99
C GLU A 57 -4.87 -3.98 -11.21
N LYS A 58 -5.68 -3.18 -11.90
CA LYS A 58 -5.99 -3.36 -13.30
C LYS A 58 -4.59 -3.49 -13.84
N SER A 59 -4.21 -4.71 -14.16
CA SER A 59 -2.96 -5.02 -14.80
C SER A 59 -3.03 -4.20 -16.08
N VAL A 60 -2.50 -2.98 -15.99
CA VAL A 60 -2.31 -2.10 -17.10
C VAL A 60 -1.32 -2.91 -17.89
N SER A 61 -1.84 -3.66 -18.86
CA SER A 61 -1.03 -4.27 -19.90
C SER A 61 -0.10 -3.17 -20.32
N GLU A 62 1.19 -3.27 -19.95
CA GLU A 62 2.21 -2.35 -20.38
C GLU A 62 2.23 -2.49 -21.88
N ILE A 63 1.44 -1.67 -22.57
CA ILE A 63 1.45 -1.57 -24.02
C ILE A 63 2.88 -1.15 -24.31
N PRO A 64 3.68 -1.99 -24.96
CA PRO A 64 5.08 -1.66 -25.17
C PRO A 64 5.17 -0.35 -25.97
N GLU A 65 6.08 0.52 -25.57
CA GLU A 65 6.32 1.78 -26.30
C GLU A 65 6.80 1.47 -27.73
N ALA A 66 6.39 2.31 -28.69
CA ALA A 66 6.99 2.28 -30.02
C ALA A 66 8.46 2.74 -29.95
N MET A 67 9.32 2.21 -30.81
CA MET A 67 10.75 2.51 -30.78
C MET A 67 11.06 4.00 -31.00
N ASP A 68 10.27 4.68 -31.85
CA ASP A 68 10.42 6.11 -32.11
C ASP A 68 10.03 6.97 -30.91
N ASP A 69 8.93 6.65 -30.23
CA ASP A 69 8.53 7.28 -28.97
C ASP A 69 9.62 7.11 -27.91
N PHE A 70 10.18 5.91 -27.80
CA PHE A 70 11.25 5.61 -26.84
C PHE A 70 12.49 6.47 -27.07
N PHE A 71 12.97 6.57 -28.31
CA PHE A 71 14.13 7.42 -28.63
C PHE A 71 13.81 8.90 -28.42
N CYS A 72 12.60 9.35 -28.75
CA CYS A 72 12.17 10.72 -28.48
C CYS A 72 12.20 11.01 -26.98
N ASN A 73 11.58 10.15 -26.17
CA ASN A 73 11.55 10.27 -24.72
C ASN A 73 12.97 10.25 -24.12
N PHE A 74 13.82 9.35 -24.61
CA PHE A 74 15.22 9.27 -24.19
C PHE A 74 15.98 10.57 -24.45
N LEU A 75 15.90 11.11 -25.68
CA LEU A 75 16.61 12.33 -26.06
C LEU A 75 16.06 13.57 -25.34
N VAL A 76 14.74 13.63 -25.09
CA VAL A 76 14.12 14.69 -24.28
C VAL A 76 14.64 14.66 -22.84
N ARG A 77 14.65 13.48 -22.19
CA ARG A 77 15.15 13.34 -20.81
C ARG A 77 16.61 13.74 -20.66
N LEU A 78 17.43 13.51 -21.69
CA LEU A 78 18.84 13.92 -21.71
C LEU A 78 19.08 15.37 -22.18
N GLY A 79 18.02 16.12 -22.52
CA GLY A 79 18.14 17.51 -23.01
C GLY A 79 18.80 17.64 -24.38
N MET A 80 18.82 16.57 -25.19
CA MET A 80 19.51 16.50 -26.47
C MET A 80 18.65 17.02 -27.63
N SER A 81 18.19 18.27 -27.54
CA SER A 81 17.20 18.86 -28.47
C SER A 81 17.65 18.90 -29.94
N ARG A 82 18.94 19.16 -30.21
CA ARG A 82 19.48 19.13 -31.59
C ARG A 82 19.47 17.72 -32.17
N THR A 83 19.89 16.73 -31.38
CA THR A 83 19.89 15.32 -31.79
C THR A 83 18.48 14.82 -32.00
N LEU A 84 17.54 15.20 -31.14
CA LEU A 84 16.12 14.89 -31.30
C LEU A 84 15.58 15.41 -32.63
N ASN A 85 15.88 16.66 -32.98
CA ASN A 85 15.40 17.26 -34.23
C ASN A 85 15.96 16.54 -35.47
N CYS A 86 17.26 16.23 -35.47
CA CYS A 86 17.86 15.44 -36.55
C CYS A 86 17.23 14.04 -36.63
N PHE A 87 17.12 13.35 -35.50
CA PHE A 87 16.53 12.01 -35.42
C PHE A 87 15.11 11.98 -35.98
N GLN A 88 14.24 12.89 -35.54
CA GLN A 88 12.86 12.97 -36.04
C GLN A 88 12.81 13.20 -37.55
N THR A 89 13.64 14.11 -38.06
CA THR A 89 13.69 14.42 -39.50
C THR A 89 14.11 13.20 -40.31
N GLU A 90 15.21 12.56 -39.93
CA GLU A 90 15.72 11.36 -40.60
C GLU A 90 14.74 10.19 -40.49
N TRP A 91 14.18 9.97 -39.30
CA TRP A 91 13.22 8.90 -39.06
C TRP A 91 11.97 9.04 -39.95
N TYR A 92 11.36 10.22 -40.00
CA TYR A 92 10.21 10.46 -40.88
C TYR A 92 10.57 10.33 -42.35
N GLU A 93 11.75 10.76 -42.78
CA GLU A 93 12.23 10.59 -44.14
C GLU A 93 12.37 9.10 -44.50
N LEU A 94 12.96 8.30 -43.61
CA LEU A 94 13.14 6.86 -43.77
C LEU A 94 11.78 6.13 -43.86
N VAL A 95 10.81 6.53 -43.04
CA VAL A 95 9.44 6.02 -43.06
C VAL A 95 8.75 6.37 -44.38
N GLN A 96 8.81 7.63 -44.82
CA GLN A 96 8.18 8.08 -46.07
C GLN A 96 8.78 7.42 -47.31
N ARG A 97 10.09 7.16 -47.30
CA ARG A 97 10.78 6.42 -48.37
C ARG A 97 10.49 4.93 -48.34
N GLY A 98 9.77 4.43 -47.33
CA GLY A 98 9.48 3.01 -47.14
C GLY A 98 10.71 2.17 -46.77
N MET A 99 11.78 2.81 -46.29
CA MET A 99 13.01 2.13 -45.87
C MET A 99 12.92 1.58 -44.45
N LEU A 100 11.94 2.06 -43.67
CA LEU A 100 11.51 1.43 -42.42
C LEU A 100 10.14 0.81 -42.65
N THR A 101 10.06 -0.52 -42.55
CA THR A 101 8.79 -1.24 -42.62
C THR A 101 8.13 -1.29 -41.25
N ALA A 102 6.83 -1.59 -41.20
CA ALA A 102 6.11 -1.78 -39.92
C ALA A 102 6.69 -2.92 -39.04
N LYS A 103 7.57 -3.77 -39.60
CA LYS A 103 8.34 -4.76 -38.83
C LYS A 103 9.65 -4.20 -38.28
N ASP A 104 10.22 -3.19 -38.92
CA ASP A 104 11.43 -2.51 -38.43
C ASP A 104 11.07 -1.47 -37.34
N ILE A 105 9.84 -0.97 -37.38
CA ILE A 105 9.20 -0.18 -36.32
C ILE A 105 8.53 -1.14 -35.33
N GLU A 106 9.32 -2.09 -34.82
CA GLU A 106 8.87 -2.98 -33.77
C GLU A 106 8.69 -2.21 -32.45
N LEU A 107 8.11 -2.89 -31.47
CA LEU A 107 7.93 -2.35 -30.13
C LEU A 107 9.24 -2.46 -29.33
N VAL A 108 9.45 -1.55 -28.38
CA VAL A 108 10.58 -1.65 -27.45
C VAL A 108 10.51 -2.99 -26.70
N PRO A 109 11.60 -3.78 -26.68
CA PRO A 109 11.63 -5.04 -25.94
C PRO A 109 11.28 -4.82 -24.46
N THR A 110 10.31 -5.58 -23.95
CA THR A 110 9.77 -5.46 -22.60
C THR A 110 10.82 -5.55 -21.49
N VAL A 111 11.91 -6.28 -21.73
CA VAL A 111 13.05 -6.39 -20.80
C VAL A 111 13.73 -5.04 -20.55
N TYR A 112 13.84 -4.18 -21.58
CA TYR A 112 14.44 -2.86 -21.44
C TYR A 112 13.54 -1.95 -20.59
N THR A 113 12.25 -1.91 -20.89
CA THR A 113 11.24 -1.17 -20.11
C THR A 113 11.24 -1.63 -18.66
N ARG A 114 11.28 -2.95 -18.43
CA ARG A 114 11.31 -3.52 -17.08
C ARG A 114 12.57 -3.12 -16.30
N ASN A 115 13.73 -3.12 -16.94
CA ASN A 115 14.96 -2.69 -16.28
C ASN A 115 14.93 -1.21 -15.88
N GLN A 116 14.37 -0.34 -16.73
CA GLN A 116 14.26 1.08 -16.41
C GLN A 116 13.33 1.34 -15.22
N GLN A 117 12.21 0.60 -15.13
CA GLN A 117 11.32 0.67 -13.96
C GLN A 117 12.03 0.25 -12.69
N LEU A 118 12.76 -0.88 -12.74
CA LEU A 118 13.53 -1.38 -11.60
C LEU A 118 14.62 -0.39 -11.18
N GLU A 119 15.28 0.30 -12.13
CA GLU A 119 16.26 1.35 -11.83
C GLU A 119 15.61 2.56 -11.14
N ALA A 120 14.43 3.00 -11.61
CA ALA A 120 13.69 4.09 -11.00
C ALA A 120 13.26 3.76 -9.57
N GLU A 121 12.71 2.56 -9.36
CA GLU A 121 12.31 2.05 -8.04
C GLU A 121 13.52 1.96 -7.11
N ASN A 122 14.63 1.38 -7.56
CA ASN A 122 15.87 1.32 -6.77
C ASN A 122 16.37 2.71 -6.38
N THR A 123 16.27 3.68 -7.29
CA THR A 123 16.70 5.06 -7.02
C THR A 123 15.81 5.70 -5.95
N CYS A 124 14.49 5.48 -6.02
CA CYS A 124 13.54 5.95 -5.02
C CYS A 124 13.83 5.31 -3.65
N LEU A 125 13.91 3.98 -3.58
CA LEU A 125 14.16 3.25 -2.35
C LEU A 125 15.49 3.64 -1.69
N LYS A 126 16.55 3.85 -2.49
CA LYS A 126 17.83 4.35 -1.97
C LYS A 126 17.70 5.73 -1.34
N LYS A 127 16.93 6.61 -1.97
CA LYS A 127 16.67 7.95 -1.44
C LYS A 127 15.89 7.88 -0.13
N ASP A 128 14.88 7.02 -0.05
CA ASP A 128 14.09 6.84 1.18
C ASP A 128 14.95 6.27 2.31
N LEU A 129 15.78 5.26 2.04
CA LEU A 129 16.73 4.73 3.01
C LEU A 129 17.72 5.79 3.52
N GLU A 130 18.19 6.66 2.64
CA GLU A 130 19.07 7.77 3.03
C GLU A 130 18.32 8.80 3.90
N ASN A 131 17.07 9.11 3.58
CA ASN A 131 16.23 9.97 4.40
C ASN A 131 16.00 9.38 5.80
N TYR A 132 15.73 8.07 5.91
CA TYR A 132 15.54 7.39 7.19
C TYR A 132 16.82 7.32 8.03
N LYS A 133 18.00 7.24 7.40
CA LYS A 133 19.29 7.26 8.12
C LYS A 133 19.66 8.64 8.65
N ASN A 134 19.18 9.69 7.99
CA ASN A 134 19.48 11.09 8.32
C ASN A 134 18.40 11.75 9.20
N ALA A 135 17.33 11.02 9.56
CA ALA A 135 16.27 11.42 10.48
C ALA A 135 16.53 10.89 11.90
#